data_AF-A0A520X166-F1
#
_entry.id   AF-A0A520X166-F1
#
_cell.length_a   1.000
_cell.length_b   1.000
_cell.length_c   1.000
_cell.angle_alpha   90.00
_cell.angle_beta   90.00
_cell.angle_gamma   90.00
#
_symmetry.space_group_name_H-M   'P 1'
#
loop_
_entity.id
_entity.type
_entity.pdbx_description
1 polymer ?
#
loop_
_entity_poly.entity_id
_entity_poly.type
_entity_poly.pdbx_seq_one_letter_code
_entity_poly.pdbx_strand_id
1 'polypeptide(L)' 'MKTLKCDLCDVTAEGETFDDWMMALRPHYMEAHADVMNDSSRGKEEMEQWMAENRARFDAA' A
#
# COMPACT_ATOMS: atom_id res chain seq x y z
N MET A 1 7.86 9.47 11.86
CA MET A 1 8.22 8.31 11.02
C MET A 1 7.51 7.09 11.56
N LYS A 2 6.71 6.44 10.71
CA LYS A 2 5.95 5.22 11.04
C LYS A 2 6.47 4.06 10.21
N THR A 3 6.43 2.86 10.79
CA THR A 3 6.76 1.60 10.13
C THR A 3 5.52 0.75 10.09
N LEU A 4 5.07 0.35 8.91
CA LEU A 4 3.83 -0.41 8.73
C LEU A 4 4.05 -1.54 7.73
N LYS A 5 3.43 -2.69 8.03
CA LYS A 5 3.43 -3.87 7.17
C LYS A 5 2.53 -3.67 5.94
N CYS A 6 2.92 -4.28 4.84
CA CYS A 6 2.05 -4.55 3.70
C CYS A 6 0.73 -5.18 4.19
N ASP A 7 -0.38 -4.90 3.51
CA ASP A 7 -1.69 -5.54 3.76
C ASP A 7 -1.72 -7.00 3.33
N LEU A 8 -0.83 -7.41 2.42
CA LEU A 8 -0.84 -8.75 1.83
C LEU A 8 0.25 -9.68 2.38
N CYS A 9 1.28 -9.13 3.03
CA CYS A 9 2.37 -9.92 3.59
C CYS A 9 3.14 -9.20 4.73
N ASP A 10 4.20 -9.83 5.24
CA ASP A 10 4.97 -9.32 6.39
C ASP A 10 6.03 -8.25 6.06
N VAL A 11 6.22 -7.90 4.78
CA VAL A 11 7.18 -6.84 4.40
C VAL A 11 6.75 -5.52 5.01
N THR A 12 7.69 -4.81 5.63
CA THR A 12 7.48 -3.49 6.22
C THR A 12 8.01 -2.40 5.32
N ALA A 13 7.29 -1.29 5.24
CA ALA A 13 7.76 -0.04 4.67
C ALA A 13 7.70 1.06 5.73
N GLU A 14 8.55 2.07 5.56
CA GLU A 14 8.68 3.20 6.48
C GLU A 14 8.42 4.51 5.75
N GLY A 15 7.82 5.48 6.45
CA GLY A 15 7.59 6.81 5.90
C GLY A 15 7.32 7.85 6.97
N GLU A 16 7.66 9.10 6.67
CA GLU A 16 7.35 10.23 7.54
C GLU A 16 5.89 10.65 7.37
N THR A 17 5.45 10.75 6.12
CA THR A 17 4.06 10.92 5.71
C THR A 17 3.51 9.64 5.06
N PHE A 18 2.21 9.63 4.79
CA PHE A 18 1.61 8.53 4.04
C PHE A 18 2.09 8.43 2.61
N ASP A 19 2.29 9.57 1.95
CA ASP A 19 2.81 9.59 0.59
C ASP A 19 4.24 9.00 0.56
N ASP A 20 5.09 9.36 1.53
CA ASP A 20 6.43 8.77 1.65
C ASP A 20 6.37 7.26 1.87
N TRP A 21 5.49 6.81 2.77
CA TRP A 21 5.30 5.38 3.05
C TRP A 21 4.75 4.63 1.83
N MET A 22 3.80 5.21 1.11
CA MET A 22 3.25 4.66 -0.13
C MET A 22 4.33 4.56 -1.20
N MET A 23 5.17 5.59 -1.35
CA MET A 23 6.30 5.54 -2.28
C MET A 23 7.33 4.46 -1.88
N ALA A 24 7.56 4.26 -0.59
CA ALA A 24 8.45 3.21 -0.09
C ALA A 24 7.85 1.79 -0.27
N LEU A 25 6.53 1.65 -0.12
CA LEU A 25 5.81 0.38 -0.27
C LEU A 25 5.61 -0.02 -1.75
N ARG A 26 5.47 0.97 -2.65
CA ARG A 26 5.15 0.75 -4.07
C ARG A 26 6.11 -0.21 -4.80
N PRO A 27 7.45 -0.12 -4.67
CA PRO A 27 8.36 -1.07 -5.30
C PRO A 27 8.09 -2.52 -4.92
N HIS A 28 7.76 -2.77 -3.64
CA HIS A 28 7.40 -4.10 -3.17
C HIS A 28 6.13 -4.61 -3.85
N TYR A 29 5.09 -3.77 -3.98
CA TYR A 29 3.88 -4.13 -4.71
C TYR A 29 4.13 -4.44 -6.18
N MET A 30 4.99 -3.68 -6.85
CA MET A 30 5.30 -3.89 -8.27
C MET A 30 6.09 -5.19 -8.52
N GLU A 31 6.81 -5.71 -7.52
CA GLU A 31 7.62 -6.93 -7.65
C GLU A 31 6.91 -8.17 -7.09
N ALA A 32 6.45 -8.12 -5.84
CA ALA A 32 5.91 -9.27 -5.12
C ALA A 32 4.39 -9.42 -5.27
N HIS A 33 3.68 -8.34 -5.59
CA HIS A 33 2.22 -8.30 -5.77
C HIS A 33 1.86 -7.68 -7.12
N ALA A 34 2.68 -7.99 -8.15
CA ALA A 34 2.50 -7.46 -9.49
C ALA A 34 1.17 -7.88 -10.12
N ASP A 35 0.63 -9.03 -9.72
CA ASP A 35 -0.70 -9.51 -10.06
C ASP A 35 -1.79 -8.53 -9.60
N VAL A 36 -1.69 -8.06 -8.35
CA VAL A 36 -2.59 -7.06 -7.78
C VAL A 36 -2.50 -5.72 -8.53
N MET A 37 -1.30 -5.31 -8.94
CA MET A 37 -1.09 -4.06 -9.70
C MET A 37 -1.53 -4.16 -11.16
N ASN A 38 -1.50 -5.36 -11.75
CA ASN A 38 -1.83 -5.59 -13.16
C ASN A 38 -3.25 -6.15 -13.38
N ASP A 39 -4.01 -6.39 -12.32
CA ASP A 39 -5.35 -6.92 -12.41
C ASP A 39 -6.32 -5.88 -13.00
N SER A 40 -6.55 -6.00 -14.31
CA SER A 40 -7.48 -5.16 -15.07
C SER A 40 -8.96 -5.31 -14.68
N SER A 41 -9.31 -6.30 -13.85
CA SER A 41 -10.65 -6.44 -13.27
C SER A 41 -10.88 -5.50 -12.10
N ARG A 42 -9.80 -5.04 -11.44
CA ARG A 42 -9.86 -4.09 -10.34
C ARG A 42 -10.18 -2.70 -10.87
N GLY A 43 -11.35 -2.22 -10.51
CA GLY A 43 -11.86 -0.92 -10.94
C GLY A 43 -11.28 0.24 -10.14
N LYS A 44 -11.64 1.46 -10.58
CA LYS A 44 -11.31 2.71 -9.88
C LYS A 44 -11.80 2.71 -8.42
N GLU A 45 -12.98 2.16 -8.17
CA GLU A 45 -13.59 2.07 -6.83
C GLU A 45 -12.74 1.23 -5.87
N GLU A 46 -12.24 0.09 -6.32
CA GLU A 46 -11.41 -0.79 -5.50
C GLU A 46 -10.04 -0.17 -5.20
N MET A 47 -9.46 0.56 -6.18
CA MET A 47 -8.24 1.34 -5.96
C MET A 47 -8.46 2.46 -4.94
N GLU A 48 -9.60 3.17 -5.02
CA GLU A 48 -9.96 4.21 -4.05
C GLU A 48 -10.17 3.64 -2.64
N GLN A 49 -10.84 2.50 -2.54
CA GLN A 49 -11.01 1.80 -1.27
C GLN A 49 -9.66 1.36 -0.68
N TRP A 50 -8.80 0.75 -1.49
CA TRP A 50 -7.47 0.33 -1.06
C TRP A 50 -6.62 1.51 -0.56
N MET A 51 -6.68 2.67 -1.24
CA MET A 51 -6.03 3.89 -0.77
C MET A 51 -6.58 4.38 0.57
N ALA A 52 -7.91 4.38 0.74
CA ALA A 52 -8.56 4.81 1.98
C ALA A 52 -8.24 3.89 3.16
N GLU A 53 -8.25 2.57 2.94
CA GLU A 53 -7.91 1.58 3.96
C GLU A 53 -6.45 1.69 4.37
N ASN A 54 -5.52 1.83 3.41
CA ASN A 54 -4.11 2.02 3.73
C ASN A 54 -3.83 3.35 4.43
N ARG A 55 -4.54 4.44 4.07
CA ARG A 55 -4.47 5.72 4.77
C ARG A 55 -4.88 5.56 6.24
N ALA A 56 -5.99 4.89 6.50
CA ALA A 56 -6.48 4.62 7.84
C ALA A 56 -5.52 3.75 8.66
N ARG A 57 -4.95 2.70 8.04
CA ARG A 57 -3.93 1.85 8.68
C ARG A 57 -2.67 2.64 9.04
N PHE A 58 -2.21 3.51 8.15
CA PHE A 58 -1.06 4.38 8.44
C PHE A 58 -1.35 5.38 9.55
N ASP A 59 -2.56 5.96 9.60
CA ASP A 59 -2.92 6.90 10.66
C ASP A 59 -3.02 6.22 12.04
N ALA A 60 -3.46 4.95 12.08
CA ALA A 60 -3.60 4.18 13.31
C ALA A 60 -2.29 3.57 13.86
N ALA A 61 -1.27 3.41 13.02
CA ALA A 61 0.06 2.92 13.42
C ALA A 61 0.88 3.99 14.15
#